data_AF-A0A243B074-F1
#
_entry.id   AF-A0A243B074-F1
#
_cell.length_a   1.000
_cell.length_b   1.000
_cell.length_c   1.000
_cell.angle_alpha   90.00
_cell.angle_beta   90.00
_cell.angle_gamma   90.00
#
_symmetry.space_group_name_H-M   'P 1'
#
loop_
_entity.id
_entity.type
_entity.pdbx_description
1 polymer ?
#
loop_
_entity_poly.entity_id
_entity_poly.type
_entity_poly.pdbx_seq_one_letter_code
_entity_poly.pdbx_strand_id
1 'polypeptide(L)'
;MKEQLIYERTYKKQYDLENTVEKFYNSLPEEFGMLEDEDIDKFDHISGVFEAAAVMENGLKLKVEIFFADGADEDESWVCKAYKVS
;
A
#
# COMPACT_ATOMS: atom_id res chain seq x y z
N MET A 1 2.92 -15.57 10.99
CA MET A 1 3.73 -14.94 9.93
C MET A 1 4.49 -13.79 10.56
N LYS A 2 5.77 -13.58 10.23
CA LYS A 2 6.49 -12.38 10.68
C LYS A 2 6.35 -11.32 9.59
N GLU A 3 5.76 -10.20 9.96
CA GLU A 3 5.62 -9.02 9.10
C GLU A 3 6.73 -8.02 9.46
N GLN A 4 7.51 -7.60 8.48
CA GLN A 4 8.52 -6.55 8.65
C GLN A 4 8.16 -5.38 7.72
N LEU A 5 7.93 -4.19 8.27
CA LEU A 5 7.75 -2.99 7.46
C LEU A 5 9.04 -2.73 6.67
N ILE A 6 8.93 -2.68 5.34
CA ILE A 6 10.07 -2.45 4.45
C ILE A 6 9.93 -1.18 3.62
N TYR A 7 8.71 -0.65 3.48
CA TYR A 7 8.45 0.58 2.73
C TYR A 7 7.20 1.28 3.25
N GLU A 8 7.29 2.60 3.38
CA GLU A 8 6.18 3.46 3.79
C GLU A 8 6.22 4.74 2.96
N ARG A 9 5.04 5.19 2.54
CA ARG A 9 4.88 6.43 1.77
C ARG A 9 3.55 7.08 2.09
N THR A 10 3.53 8.41 2.05
CA THR A 10 2.30 9.19 2.20
C THR A 10 1.93 9.90 0.91
N TYR A 11 0.63 10.06 0.68
CA TYR A 11 0.10 10.84 -0.44
C TYR A 11 -0.97 11.82 0.05
N LYS A 12 -1.03 12.99 -0.59
CA LYS A 12 -2.03 14.02 -0.26
C LYS A 12 -3.46 13.51 -0.51
N LYS A 13 -4.43 13.98 0.28
CA LYS A 13 -5.87 13.65 0.14
C LYS A 13 -6.52 13.91 -1.21
N GLN A 14 -5.90 14.69 -2.10
CA GLN A 14 -6.46 14.98 -3.41
C GLN A 14 -6.57 13.74 -4.31
N TYR A 15 -5.87 12.65 -3.97
CA TYR A 15 -6.01 11.37 -4.65
C TYR A 15 -7.16 10.58 -4.04
N ASP A 16 -7.89 9.83 -4.86
CA ASP A 16 -8.78 8.78 -4.36
C ASP A 16 -7.99 7.50 -4.03
N LEU A 17 -8.68 6.50 -3.49
CA LEU A 17 -8.07 5.23 -3.08
C LEU A 17 -7.43 4.49 -4.27
N GLU A 18 -8.08 4.44 -5.43
CA GLU A 18 -7.56 3.77 -6.64
C GLU A 18 -6.26 4.41 -7.13
N ASN A 19 -6.24 5.74 -7.28
CA ASN A 19 -5.05 6.47 -7.68
C ASN A 19 -3.93 6.32 -6.66
N THR A 20 -4.26 6.20 -5.38
CA THR A 20 -3.30 5.99 -4.30
C THR A 20 -2.67 4.60 -4.37
N VAL A 21 -3.47 3.55 -4.59
CA VAL A 21 -3.01 2.17 -4.79
C VAL A 21 -2.06 2.11 -6.00
N GLU A 22 -2.48 2.64 -7.16
CA GLU A 22 -1.66 2.64 -8.38
C GLU A 22 -0.33 3.38 -8.15
N LYS A 23 -0.39 4.57 -7.56
CA LYS A 23 0.81 5.35 -7.24
C LYS A 23 1.73 4.65 -6.26
N PHE A 24 1.17 3.88 -5.33
CA PHE A 24 1.94 3.15 -4.34
C PHE A 24 2.71 2.00 -4.99
N TYR A 25 2.05 1.17 -5.80
CA TYR A 25 2.74 0.10 -6.54
C TYR A 25 3.81 0.66 -7.49
N ASN A 26 3.50 1.72 -8.22
CA ASN A 26 4.47 2.41 -9.08
C ASN A 26 5.63 3.06 -8.32
N SER A 27 5.51 3.20 -6.99
CA SER A 27 6.55 3.78 -6.14
C SER A 27 7.43 2.76 -5.44
N LEU A 28 7.08 1.48 -5.51
CA LEU A 28 7.88 0.44 -4.90
C LEU A 28 9.31 0.47 -5.46
N PRO A 29 10.33 0.27 -4.62
CA PRO A 29 11.72 0.20 -5.06
C PRO A 29 11.92 -0.77 -6.23
N GLU A 30 12.77 -0.40 -7.19
CA GLU A 30 13.11 -1.26 -8.33
C GLU A 30 13.63 -2.65 -7.90
N GLU A 31 14.31 -2.72 -6.74
CA GLU A 31 14.79 -3.99 -6.15
C GLU A 31 13.67 -4.95 -5.74
N PHE A 32 12.43 -4.46 -5.54
CA PHE A 32 11.28 -5.30 -5.22
C PHE A 32 10.71 -5.97 -6.48
N GLY A 33 11.05 -5.51 -7.68
CA GLY A 33 10.51 -6.02 -8.94
C GLY A 33 9.13 -5.45 -9.27
N MET A 34 8.54 -5.92 -10.38
CA MET A 34 7.17 -5.57 -10.76
C MET A 34 6.14 -6.43 -10.00
N LEU A 35 4.91 -5.94 -9.87
CA LEU A 35 3.79 -6.73 -9.35
C LEU A 35 3.51 -7.90 -10.31
N GLU A 36 3.58 -9.14 -9.80
CA GLU A 36 3.28 -10.37 -10.55
C GLU A 36 1.86 -10.86 -10.26
N ASP A 37 1.47 -10.86 -8.99
CA ASP A 37 0.15 -11.30 -8.54
C ASP A 37 -0.34 -10.49 -7.34
N GLU A 38 -1.65 -10.40 -7.18
CA GLU A 38 -2.31 -9.65 -6.11
C GLU A 38 -3.59 -10.35 -5.66
N ASP A 39 -3.71 -10.57 -4.36
CA ASP A 39 -4.91 -11.05 -3.69
C ASP A 39 -5.44 -9.93 -2.78
N ILE A 40 -6.56 -9.34 -3.18
CA ILE A 40 -7.15 -8.19 -2.49
C ILE A 40 -8.06 -8.69 -1.35
N ASP A 41 -7.62 -8.46 -0.12
CA ASP A 41 -8.39 -8.79 1.08
C ASP A 41 -9.49 -7.76 1.35
N LYS A 42 -9.19 -6.48 1.12
CA LYS A 42 -10.11 -5.36 1.36
C LYS A 42 -9.89 -4.21 0.39
N PHE A 43 -10.98 -3.73 -0.18
CA PHE A 43 -11.02 -2.49 -0.97
C PHE A 43 -12.31 -1.74 -0.60
N ASP A 44 -12.20 -0.74 0.27
CA ASP A 44 -13.36 0.00 0.79
C ASP A 44 -13.16 1.50 0.63
N HIS A 45 -13.86 2.07 -0.35
CA HIS A 45 -13.85 3.50 -0.66
C HIS A 45 -14.54 4.34 0.42
N ILE A 46 -15.45 3.77 1.21
CA ILE A 46 -16.19 4.51 2.25
C ILE A 46 -15.29 4.68 3.46
N SER A 47 -14.64 3.59 3.91
CA SER A 47 -13.68 3.68 5.02
C SER A 47 -12.29 4.18 4.61
N GLY A 48 -12.01 4.26 3.29
CA GLY A 48 -10.71 4.69 2.79
C GLY A 48 -9.62 3.71 3.17
N VAL A 49 -9.88 2.41 3.00
CA VAL A 49 -8.96 1.32 3.37
C VAL A 49 -8.77 0.37 2.21
N PHE A 50 -7.51 0.00 1.98
CA PHE A 50 -7.11 -1.06 1.07
C PHE A 50 -6.10 -1.98 1.75
N GLU A 51 -6.32 -3.28 1.65
CA GLU A 51 -5.43 -4.33 2.16
C GLU A 51 -5.32 -5.43 1.10
N ALA A 52 -4.08 -5.86 0.81
CA ALA A 52 -3.83 -6.92 -0.15
C ALA A 52 -2.55 -7.69 0.18
N ALA A 53 -2.50 -8.96 -0.24
CA ALA A 53 -1.27 -9.71 -0.38
C ALA A 53 -0.76 -9.58 -1.83
N ALA A 54 0.47 -9.15 -2.00
CA ALA A 54 1.11 -9.00 -3.31
C ALA A 54 2.31 -9.95 -3.44
N VAL A 55 2.47 -10.52 -4.63
CA VAL A 55 3.67 -11.26 -5.03
C VAL A 55 4.37 -10.44 -6.09
N MET A 56 5.63 -10.09 -5.81
CA MET A 56 6.48 -9.42 -6.79
C MET A 56 7.21 -10.43 -7.65
N GLU A 57 7.63 -10.03 -8.86
CA GLU A 57 8.31 -10.87 -9.86
C GLU A 57 9.56 -11.61 -9.32
N ASN A 58 10.25 -11.04 -8.33
CA ASN A 58 11.41 -11.67 -7.69
C ASN A 58 11.03 -12.70 -6.59
N GLY A 59 9.74 -13.01 -6.43
CA GLY A 59 9.19 -13.90 -5.41
C GLY A 59 8.99 -13.26 -4.03
N LEU A 60 9.23 -11.95 -3.88
CA LEU A 60 8.98 -11.22 -2.64
C LEU A 60 7.48 -11.16 -2.37
N LYS A 61 7.07 -11.64 -1.20
CA LYS A 61 5.69 -11.56 -0.73
C LYS A 61 5.52 -10.35 0.17
N LEU A 62 4.57 -9.51 -0.18
CA LEU A 62 4.22 -8.30 0.52
C LEU A 62 2.81 -8.40 1.07
N LYS A 63 2.60 -7.82 2.26
CA LYS A 63 1.30 -7.34 2.68
C LYS A 63 1.29 -5.83 2.47
N VAL A 64 0.30 -5.34 1.75
CA VAL A 64 0.09 -3.92 1.48
C VAL A 64 -1.07 -3.44 2.33
N GLU A 65 -0.87 -2.33 3.04
CA GLU A 65 -1.90 -1.65 3.82
C GLU A 65 -1.91 -0.18 3.42
N ILE A 66 -3.07 0.30 2.96
CA ILE A 66 -3.30 1.70 2.60
C ILE A 66 -4.53 2.17 3.36
N PHE A 67 -4.39 3.28 4.08
CA PHE A 67 -5.51 3.86 4.81
C PHE A 67 -5.42 5.38 4.84
N PHE A 68 -6.58 6.03 4.96
CA PHE A 68 -6.66 7.46 5.15
C PHE A 68 -6.43 7.83 6.62
N ALA A 69 -5.38 8.61 6.91
CA ALA A 69 -5.13 9.10 8.26
C ALA A 69 -5.86 10.43 8.48
N ASP A 70 -6.95 10.41 9.25
CA ASP A 70 -7.66 11.62 9.68
C ASP A 70 -6.93 12.23 10.90
N GLY A 71 -6.09 13.22 10.63
CA GLY A 71 -5.36 13.99 11.65
C GLY A 71 -5.95 15.39 11.78
N ALA A 72 -5.96 15.93 13.00
CA ALA A 72 -6.51 17.26 13.30
C ALA A 72 -5.70 18.44 12.74
N ASP A 73 -4.52 18.17 12.16
CA ASP A 73 -3.67 19.15 11.48
C ASP A 73 -3.61 18.81 9.97
N GLU A 74 -3.52 19.84 9.15
CA GLU A 74 -3.81 19.98 7.71
C GLU A 74 -3.20 18.96 6.71
N ASP A 75 -2.59 17.87 7.16
CA ASP A 75 -1.99 16.80 6.37
C ASP A 75 -2.84 15.51 6.38
N GLU A 76 -4.17 15.63 6.28
CA GLU A 76 -5.05 14.54 5.84
C GLU A 76 -4.42 13.87 4.60
N SER A 77 -3.87 12.68 4.80
CA SER A 77 -3.03 12.01 3.82
C SER A 77 -3.29 10.51 3.85
N TRP A 78 -3.22 9.91 2.68
CA TRP A 78 -3.09 8.47 2.54
C TRP A 78 -1.77 8.03 3.14
N VAL A 79 -1.83 7.01 3.99
CA VAL A 79 -0.67 6.32 4.52
C VAL A 79 -0.63 4.95 3.87
N CYS A 80 0.46 4.67 3.14
CA CYS A 80 0.65 3.43 2.41
C CYS A 80 1.88 2.69 2.95
N LYS A 81 1.71 1.41 3.25
CA LYS A 81 2.76 0.58 3.86
C LYS A 81 2.86 -0.75 3.13
N ALA A 82 4.09 -1.22 2.98
CA ALA A 82 4.38 -2.56 2.48
C ALA A 82 5.23 -3.30 3.52
N TYR A 83 4.77 -4.50 3.86
CA TYR A 83 5.40 -5.39 4.83
C TYR A 83 5.90 -6.63 4.12
N LYS A 84 7.16 -7.00 4.32
CA LYS A 84 7.66 -8.31 3.90
C LYS A 84 7.01 -9.39 4.75
N VAL A 85 6.45 -10.41 4.11
CA VAL A 85 5.87 -11.58 4.77
C VAL A 85 6.81 -12.76 4.61
N SER A 86 7.14 -13.42 5.73
CA SER A 86 7.98 -14.62 5.79
C SER A 86 7.44 -15.69 6.73
#